data_AF-A0A855Y1I0-F1
#
_entry.id   AF-A0A855Y1I0-F1
#
_cell.length_a   1.000
_cell.length_b   1.000
_cell.length_c   1.000
_cell.angle_alpha   90.00
_cell.angle_beta   90.00
_cell.angle_gamma   90.00
#
_symmetry.space_group_name_H-M   'P 1'
#
loop_
_entity.id
_entity.type
_entity.pdbx_description
1 polymer ?
#
loop_
_entity_poly.entity_id
_entity_poly.type
_entity_poly.pdbx_seq_one_letter_code
_entity_poly.pdbx_strand_id
1 'polypeptide(L)'
;MIGGKHVPKFSEGVIPVDLTGAVYLIKREVIEAGVRYGSHPIGEDAPFFEQAQQLGYELYVDTRLRPVHAYEEGVELVAKLAGR
;
A
#
# COMPACT_ATOMS: atom_id res chain seq x y z
N MET A 1 -5.55 -7.46 -2.84
CA MET A 1 -6.50 -8.58 -2.63
C MET A 1 -7.72 -8.05 -1.90
N ILE A 2 -8.92 -8.58 -2.16
CA ILE A 2 -10.13 -8.25 -1.37
C ILE A 2 -10.82 -9.57 -1.00
N GLY A 3 -11.04 -9.80 0.30
CA GLY A 3 -11.54 -11.06 0.82
C GLY A 3 -10.66 -12.26 0.45
N GLY A 4 -9.33 -12.09 0.43
CA GLY A 4 -8.38 -13.13 0.05
C GLY A 4 -8.39 -13.51 -1.43
N LYS A 5 -9.03 -12.71 -2.30
CA LYS A 5 -9.08 -12.95 -3.75
C LYS A 5 -8.42 -11.83 -4.53
N HIS A 6 -7.81 -12.19 -5.66
CA HIS A 6 -7.32 -11.22 -6.62
C HIS A 6 -8.51 -10.56 -7.30
N VAL A 7 -8.49 -9.22 -7.40
CA VAL A 7 -9.56 -8.46 -8.03
C VAL A 7 -9.05 -7.97 -9.38
N PRO A 8 -9.48 -8.59 -10.50
CA PRO A 8 -8.94 -8.27 -11.82
C PRO A 8 -9.57 -7.00 -12.42
N LYS A 9 -10.73 -6.56 -11.92
CA LYS A 9 -11.45 -5.39 -12.43
C LYS A 9 -11.11 -4.16 -11.60
N PHE A 10 -10.57 -3.14 -12.28
CA PHE A 10 -10.28 -1.85 -11.68
C PHE A 10 -11.55 -1.17 -11.13
N SER A 11 -11.46 -0.64 -9.92
CA SER A 11 -12.49 0.22 -9.29
C SER A 11 -11.87 1.54 -8.90
N GLU A 12 -12.51 2.65 -9.27
CA GLU A 12 -12.06 4.00 -8.89
C GLU A 12 -12.48 4.35 -7.45
N GLY A 13 -11.61 5.05 -6.71
CA GLY A 13 -11.87 5.52 -5.36
C GLY A 13 -10.90 5.00 -4.31
N VAL A 14 -11.31 5.10 -3.04
CA VAL A 14 -10.59 4.52 -1.89
C VAL A 14 -11.24 3.19 -1.57
N ILE A 15 -10.53 2.09 -1.83
CA ILE A 15 -11.07 0.74 -1.70
C ILE A 15 -10.37 -0.02 -0.57
N PRO A 16 -11.11 -0.73 0.30
CA PRO A 16 -10.52 -1.58 1.32
C PRO A 16 -9.84 -2.78 0.67
N VAL A 17 -8.68 -3.18 1.20
CA VAL A 17 -7.91 -4.32 0.70
C VAL A 17 -7.32 -5.13 1.85
N ASP A 18 -7.03 -6.41 1.63
CA ASP A 18 -6.31 -7.25 2.60
C ASP A 18 -4.79 -7.12 2.46
N LEU A 19 -4.33 -6.76 1.26
CA LEU A 19 -2.93 -6.73 0.88
C LEU A 19 -2.75 -5.75 -0.29
N THR A 20 -1.74 -4.89 -0.21
CA THR A 20 -1.26 -4.04 -1.32
C THR A 20 0.28 -4.01 -1.34
N GLY A 21 0.88 -3.36 -2.33
CA GLY A 21 2.31 -3.39 -2.66
C GLY A 21 2.87 -2.00 -3.01
N ALA A 22 4.20 -1.91 -3.15
CA ALA A 22 4.96 -0.84 -3.80
C ALA A 22 5.10 0.51 -3.08
N VAL A 23 3.99 1.21 -2.78
CA VAL A 23 4.03 2.56 -2.19
C VAL A 23 2.92 2.74 -1.16
N TYR A 24 3.29 3.23 0.02
CA TYR A 24 2.38 3.42 1.15
C TYR A 24 2.50 4.81 1.76
N LEU A 25 1.37 5.30 2.25
CA LEU A 25 1.35 6.32 3.30
C LEU A 25 0.93 5.64 4.59
N ILE A 26 1.85 5.55 5.55
CA ILE A 26 1.62 4.87 6.83
C ILE A 26 1.54 5.92 7.93
N LYS A 27 0.47 5.89 8.72
CA LYS A 27 0.36 6.73 9.91
C LYS A 27 1.41 6.30 10.94
N ARG A 28 2.05 7.27 11.59
CA ARG A 28 3.09 7.02 12.60
C ARG A 28 2.62 6.05 13.71
N GLU A 29 1.38 6.20 14.16
CA GLU A 29 0.78 5.36 15.22
C GLU A 29 0.80 3.85 14.90
N VAL A 30 0.72 3.48 13.61
CA VAL A 30 0.79 2.08 13.17
C VAL A 30 2.19 1.51 13.42
N ILE A 31 3.23 2.31 13.15
CA ILE A 31 4.63 1.93 13.38
C ILE A 31 4.93 1.91 14.88
N GLU A 32 4.41 2.88 15.64
CA GLU A 32 4.58 2.94 17.09
C GLU A 32 3.88 1.78 17.81
N ALA A 33 2.76 1.28 17.26
CA ALA A 33 2.07 0.09 17.74
C ALA A 33 2.84 -1.23 17.51
N GLY A 34 3.99 -1.18 16.83
CA GLY A 34 4.89 -2.33 16.67
C GLY A 34 4.73 -3.10 15.35
N VAL A 35 3.90 -2.64 14.42
CA VAL A 35 3.71 -3.28 13.11
C VAL A 35 5.01 -3.22 12.29
N ARG A 36 5.50 -4.36 11.78
CA ARG A 36 6.74 -4.46 11.01
C ARG A 36 6.60 -5.34 9.77
N TYR A 37 7.40 -5.04 8.75
CA TYR A 37 7.69 -5.95 7.64
C TYR A 37 8.36 -7.22 8.14
N GLY A 38 8.23 -8.31 7.39
CA GLY A 38 8.83 -9.59 7.76
C GLY A 38 8.89 -10.56 6.58
N SER A 39 9.58 -11.69 6.76
CA SER A 39 9.62 -12.73 5.74
C SER A 39 8.29 -13.49 5.68
N HIS A 40 7.74 -13.69 4.49
CA HIS A 40 6.53 -14.49 4.28
C HIS A 40 6.47 -15.05 2.85
N PRO A 41 5.87 -16.24 2.62
CA PRO A 41 5.82 -16.89 1.31
C PRO A 41 5.20 -16.08 0.16
N ILE A 42 4.35 -15.08 0.45
CA ILE A 42 3.65 -14.29 -0.57
C ILE A 42 4.18 -12.86 -0.73
N GLY A 43 5.25 -12.49 -0.01
CA GLY A 43 5.88 -11.16 -0.04
C GLY A 43 6.17 -10.59 1.34
N GLU A 44 7.13 -9.68 1.41
CA GLU A 44 7.63 -9.07 2.65
C GLU A 44 6.62 -8.17 3.37
N ASP A 45 5.62 -7.70 2.62
CA ASP A 45 4.55 -6.85 3.11
C ASP A 45 3.46 -7.65 3.86
N ALA A 46 3.33 -8.96 3.62
CA ALA A 46 2.24 -9.75 4.20
C ALA A 46 2.21 -9.74 5.74
N PRO A 47 3.35 -9.93 6.46
CA PRO A 47 3.34 -9.86 7.92
C PRO A 47 2.96 -8.48 8.44
N PHE A 48 3.33 -7.40 7.74
CA PHE A 48 2.98 -6.04 8.12
C PHE A 48 1.46 -5.89 8.19
N PHE A 49 0.77 -6.36 7.16
CA PHE A 49 -0.69 -6.24 7.07
C PHE A 49 -1.42 -7.12 8.06
N GLU A 50 -0.98 -8.37 8.25
CA GLU A 50 -1.56 -9.27 9.25
C GLU A 50 -1.48 -8.67 10.66
N GLN A 51 -0.32 -8.12 11.03
CA GLN A 51 -0.13 -7.45 12.32
C GLN A 51 -1.01 -6.20 12.43
N ALA A 52 -1.09 -5.37 11.38
CA ALA A 52 -1.93 -4.18 11.38
C ALA A 52 -3.41 -4.52 11.58
N GLN A 53 -3.92 -5.53 10.87
CA GLN A 53 -5.30 -5.99 11.00
C GLN A 53 -5.59 -6.57 12.39
N GLN A 54 -4.66 -7.34 12.97
CA GLN A 54 -4.78 -7.85 14.35
C GLN A 54 -4.92 -6.74 15.40
N LEU A 55 -4.35 -5.56 15.12
CA LEU A 55 -4.43 -4.37 15.97
C LEU A 55 -5.64 -3.47 15.63
N GLY A 56 -6.50 -3.88 14.69
CA GLY A 56 -7.71 -3.16 14.30
C GLY A 56 -7.47 -2.02 13.30
N TYR A 57 -6.30 -1.97 12.65
CA TYR A 57 -6.07 -1.04 11.56
C TYR A 57 -6.63 -1.56 10.25
N GLU A 58 -7.22 -0.65 9.48
CA GLU A 58 -7.74 -0.93 8.14
C GLU A 58 -6.77 -0.44 7.06
N LEU A 59 -6.82 -1.11 5.91
CA LEU A 59 -5.96 -0.84 4.77
C LEU A 59 -6.81 -0.42 3.59
N TYR A 60 -6.30 0.55 2.84
CA TYR A 60 -6.96 1.06 1.66
C TYR A 60 -5.97 1.31 0.53
N VAL A 61 -6.45 1.15 -0.70
CA VAL A 61 -5.79 1.64 -1.90
C VAL A 61 -6.60 2.80 -2.44
N ASP A 62 -5.94 3.95 -2.66
CA ASP A 62 -6.54 5.07 -3.36
C ASP A 62 -6.21 4.96 -4.86
N THR A 63 -7.13 4.41 -5.62
CA THR A 63 -6.99 4.22 -7.07
C THR A 63 -7.25 5.51 -7.86
N ARG A 64 -7.47 6.66 -7.21
CA ARG A 64 -7.47 7.97 -7.88
C ARG A 64 -6.04 8.50 -8.06
N LEU A 65 -5.10 7.98 -7.26
CA LEU A 65 -3.68 8.28 -7.41
C LEU A 65 -3.09 7.46 -8.57
N ARG A 66 -2.12 8.07 -9.26
CA ARG A 66 -1.42 7.49 -10.41
C ARG A 66 0.08 7.53 -10.14
N PRO A 67 0.59 6.69 -9.23
CA PRO A 67 2.03 6.62 -8.98
C PRO A 67 2.75 6.13 -10.24
N VAL A 68 3.91 6.71 -10.51
CA VAL A 68 4.81 6.26 -11.57
C VAL A 68 5.87 5.39 -10.93
N HIS A 69 5.95 4.13 -11.34
CA HIS A 69 7.04 3.25 -10.95
C HIS A 69 8.22 3.49 -11.90
N ALA A 70 9.31 4.04 -11.39
CA ALA A 70 10.55 4.20 -12.15
C ALA A 70 11.31 2.87 -12.14
N TYR A 71 11.32 2.17 -13.28
CA TYR A 71 11.99 0.87 -13.43
C TYR A 71 13.51 0.99 -13.66
N GLU A 72 14.01 2.20 -13.96
CA GLU A 72 15.42 2.45 -14.28
C GLU A 72 16.10 3.25 -13.15
N GLU A 73 17.28 2.79 -12.73
CA GLU A 73 18.14 3.52 -11.81
C GLU A 73 18.60 4.85 -12.45
N GLY A 74 18.54 5.95 -11.71
CA GLY A 74 18.99 7.27 -12.17
C GLY A 74 17.91 8.13 -12.86
N VAL A 75 16.67 7.65 -12.97
CA VAL A 75 15.54 8.47 -13.43
C VAL A 75 15.08 9.41 -12.32
N GLU A 76 15.24 10.72 -12.53
CA GLU A 76 14.66 11.74 -11.65
C GLU A 76 13.20 12.01 -12.03
N LEU A 77 12.26 11.63 -11.16
CA LEU A 77 10.85 11.97 -11.30
C LEU A 77 10.59 13.36 -10.68
N VAL A 78 10.46 14.38 -11.52
CA VAL A 78 10.10 15.73 -11.06
C VAL A 78 8.58 15.85 -10.96
N ALA A 79 8.07 15.81 -9.72
CA ALA A 79 6.67 16.09 -9.45
C ALA A 79 6.37 17.57 -9.69
N LYS A 80 5.48 17.89 -10.63
CA LYS A 80 4.95 19.25 -10.79
C LYS A 80 3.71 19.38 -9.91
N LEU A 81 3.76 20.30 -8.95
CA LEU A 81 2.56 20.68 -8.21
C LEU A 81 1.59 21.34 -9.19
N ALA A 82 0.38 20.80 -9.30
CA ALA A 82 -0.69 21.51 -10.00
C ALA A 82 -0.95 22.82 -9.22
N GLY A 83 -0.75 23.95 -9.89
CA GLY A 83 -1.10 25.26 -9.35
C GLY A 83 -2.59 25.28 -8.98
N ARG A 84 -2.89 25.97 -7.87
CA ARG A 84 -4.27 26.16 -7.38
C ARG A 84 -5.13 26.94 -8.37
#